data_AF-A0A5B9QSU8-F1
#
_entry.id   AF-A0A5B9QSU8-F1
#
_cell.length_a   1.000
_cell.length_b   1.000
_cell.length_c   1.000
_cell.angle_alpha   90.00
_cell.angle_beta   90.00
_cell.angle_gamma   90.00
#
_symmetry.space_group_name_H-M   'P 1'
#
loop_
_entity.id
_entity.type
_entity.pdbx_description
1 polymer ?
#
loop_
_entity_poly.entity_id
_entity_poly.type
_entity_poly.pdbx_seq_one_letter_code
_entity_poly.pdbx_strand_id
1 'polypeptide(L)'
;MRRMRRRGLYWAVVQLMYLKGLPMVRRSPIAGRGKSAGGIRYQVKKTLLGYSVKYRCPKCQASFTASLNDAGKREMCECGYHYIVPGGEEKAKLEEQRAAKQRETEEQKKSQGDKTHEQEMPLDPFLQSSPPTEPKPIPAPPPEPSAPFVPPPSDPVPPIASGPAVAPAPAAAAPTAPGFVPEVKTSRTYKRNEYPALTIVRVVLLMIAGLAVVQWMVVSVFTVAAAINASAANEQAVELPAELVGRSVFDADLTQTQRELIAEHESQTMQTAVRGGAVMFGLIGWTVNTFATAVFVCLIVAFSELIKLLIDIQANTQHTAANA
;
A
#
# COMPACT_ATOMS: atom_id res chain seq x y z
N MET A 1 43.08 1.60 -7.61
CA MET A 1 42.64 2.53 -6.54
C MET A 1 41.12 2.79 -6.43
N ARG A 2 40.21 2.16 -7.22
CA ARG A 2 38.75 2.41 -7.11
C ARG A 2 37.97 1.52 -6.13
N ARG A 3 38.61 0.54 -5.47
CA ARG A 3 37.94 -0.38 -4.52
C ARG A 3 37.87 0.11 -3.06
N MET A 4 38.57 1.19 -2.69
CA MET A 4 38.58 1.68 -1.30
C MET A 4 37.42 2.62 -0.95
N ARG A 5 36.70 3.20 -1.92
CA ARG A 5 35.59 4.14 -1.64
C ARG A 5 34.28 3.50 -1.15
N ARG A 6 34.07 2.19 -1.32
CA ARG A 6 32.81 1.53 -0.89
C ARG A 6 32.76 1.18 0.60
N ARG A 7 33.92 1.08 1.29
CA ARG A 7 33.95 0.74 2.73
C ARG A 7 33.61 1.93 3.64
N GLY A 8 33.91 3.16 3.21
CA GLY A 8 33.60 4.38 3.98
C GLY A 8 32.11 4.69 4.07
N LEU A 9 31.35 4.45 2.98
CA LEU A 9 29.91 4.70 2.95
C LEU A 9 29.13 3.77 3.90
N TYR A 10 29.57 2.52 4.04
CA TYR A 10 28.91 1.57 4.94
C TYR A 10 29.08 1.99 6.41
N TRP A 11 30.28 2.43 6.79
CA TRP A 11 30.54 2.95 8.14
C TRP A 11 29.80 4.26 8.42
N ALA A 12 29.73 5.17 7.45
CA ALA A 12 28.98 6.42 7.60
C ALA A 12 27.48 6.17 7.83
N VAL A 13 26.87 5.22 7.11
CA VAL A 13 25.45 4.87 7.30
C VAL A 13 25.21 4.21 8.67
N VAL A 14 26.09 3.30 9.09
CA VAL A 14 26.00 2.66 10.42
C VAL A 14 26.13 3.70 11.53
N GLN A 15 27.06 4.65 11.41
CA GLN A 15 27.29 5.69 12.41
C GLN A 15 26.15 6.71 12.46
N LEU A 16 25.53 7.02 11.33
CA LEU A 16 24.32 7.86 11.26
C LEU A 16 23.11 7.17 11.91
N MET A 17 23.01 5.83 11.83
CA MET A 17 21.98 5.06 12.53
C MET A 17 22.18 5.04 14.06
N TYR A 18 23.43 5.01 14.53
CA TYR A 18 23.74 5.08 15.97
C TYR A 18 23.46 6.46 16.57
N LEU A 19 23.79 7.54 15.85
CA LEU A 19 23.61 8.91 16.34
C LEU A 19 22.13 9.36 16.40
N LYS A 20 21.26 8.77 15.58
CA LYS A 20 19.82 9.11 15.58
C LYS A 20 19.00 8.46 16.68
N GLY A 21 19.62 7.71 17.60
CA GLY A 21 18.92 7.15 18.76
C GLY A 21 17.71 6.29 18.39
N LEU A 22 17.68 5.73 17.17
CA LEU A 22 16.64 4.77 16.81
C LEU A 22 16.85 3.58 17.75
N PRO A 23 15.90 3.28 18.66
CA PRO A 23 16.07 2.18 19.57
C PRO A 23 16.30 0.96 18.70
N MET A 24 17.49 0.36 18.79
CA MET A 24 17.69 -0.99 18.31
C MET A 24 16.72 -1.83 19.13
N VAL A 25 15.51 -2.01 18.60
CA VAL A 25 14.58 -3.03 19.03
C VAL A 25 15.35 -4.31 18.78
N ARG A 26 16.10 -4.77 19.80
CA ARG A 26 16.59 -6.12 19.89
C ARG A 26 15.34 -6.96 19.71
N ARG A 27 15.10 -7.42 18.48
CA ARG A 27 14.10 -8.41 18.15
C ARG A 27 14.60 -9.68 18.82
N SER A 28 14.42 -9.79 20.13
CA SER A 28 14.60 -11.03 20.84
C SER A 28 13.66 -12.01 20.14
N PRO A 29 14.18 -13.02 19.44
CA PRO A 29 13.33 -13.98 18.80
C PRO A 29 12.60 -14.72 19.91
N ILE A 30 11.29 -14.50 20.05
CA ILE A 30 10.39 -15.29 20.92
C ILE A 30 10.23 -16.73 20.36
N ALA A 31 11.20 -17.20 19.57
CA ALA A 31 11.30 -18.57 19.09
C ALA A 31 11.94 -19.42 20.20
N GLY A 32 11.22 -19.59 21.30
CA GLY A 32 11.61 -20.45 22.41
C GLY A 32 11.12 -21.88 22.20
N ARG A 33 11.95 -22.87 22.59
CA ARG A 33 11.47 -24.23 22.89
C ARG A 33 11.08 -24.25 24.36
N GLY A 34 9.79 -24.32 24.64
CA GLY A 34 9.27 -24.50 25.99
C GLY A 34 8.99 -25.97 26.32
N LYS A 35 8.97 -26.30 27.62
CA LYS A 35 8.43 -27.55 28.16
C LYS A 35 7.24 -27.19 29.03
N SER A 36 6.07 -27.78 28.77
CA SER A 36 4.91 -27.58 29.64
C SER A 36 5.06 -28.39 30.93
N ALA A 37 4.28 -28.06 31.96
CA ALA A 37 4.21 -28.82 33.21
C ALA A 37 3.89 -30.33 32.99
N GLY A 38 3.24 -30.68 31.88
CA GLY A 38 2.98 -32.07 31.47
C GLY A 38 4.10 -32.73 30.64
N GLY A 39 5.29 -32.13 30.56
CA GLY A 39 6.42 -32.66 29.79
C GLY A 39 6.26 -32.58 28.27
N ILE A 40 5.21 -31.93 27.77
CA ILE A 40 4.96 -31.78 26.33
C ILE A 40 5.96 -30.75 25.79
N ARG A 41 6.79 -31.17 24.84
CA ARG A 41 7.68 -30.28 24.10
C ARG A 41 6.89 -29.52 23.05
N TYR A 42 7.00 -28.19 23.06
CA TYR A 42 6.34 -27.33 22.08
C TYR A 42 7.33 -26.32 21.48
N GLN A 43 6.96 -25.77 20.32
CA GLN A 43 7.70 -24.73 19.62
C GLN A 43 6.75 -23.60 19.25
N VAL A 44 7.05 -22.38 19.68
CA VAL A 44 6.34 -21.18 19.25
C VAL A 44 6.99 -20.65 17.98
N LYS A 45 6.22 -20.52 16.91
CA LYS A 45 6.65 -19.93 15.62
C LYS A 45 5.86 -18.66 15.35
N LYS A 46 6.55 -17.63 14.87
CA LYS A 46 5.92 -16.41 14.38
C LYS A 46 5.42 -16.64 12.95
N THR A 47 4.15 -16.33 12.70
CA THR A 47 3.51 -16.38 11.38
C THR A 47 3.04 -14.97 10.99
N LEU A 48 2.66 -14.78 9.73
CA LEU A 48 2.15 -13.48 9.24
C LEU A 48 0.86 -13.06 9.99
N LEU A 49 0.05 -14.03 10.42
CA LEU A 49 -1.21 -13.81 11.13
C LEU A 49 -1.06 -13.78 12.66
N GLY A 50 0.14 -13.99 13.21
CA GLY A 50 0.36 -13.98 14.67
C GLY A 50 1.43 -14.95 15.14
N TYR A 51 1.14 -15.68 16.22
CA TYR A 51 2.01 -16.71 16.78
C TYR A 51 1.28 -18.05 16.78
N SER A 52 1.95 -19.10 16.32
CA SER A 52 1.44 -20.48 16.34
C SER A 52 2.30 -21.36 17.23
N VAL A 53 1.65 -22.29 17.94
CA VAL A 53 2.31 -23.27 18.82
C VAL A 53 2.22 -24.64 18.17
N LYS A 54 3.37 -25.23 17.86
CA LYS A 54 3.47 -26.61 17.38
C LYS A 54 3.81 -27.54 18.53
N TYR A 55 3.01 -28.57 18.74
CA TYR A 55 3.20 -29.55 19.82
C TYR A 55 2.85 -30.96 19.33
N ARG A 56 3.18 -31.97 20.13
CA ARG A 56 2.84 -33.38 19.86
C ARG A 56 1.95 -33.92 20.96
N CYS A 57 0.96 -34.74 20.60
CA CYS A 57 0.15 -35.46 21.57
C CYS A 57 1.04 -36.43 22.38
N PRO A 58 0.92 -36.48 23.72
CA PRO A 58 1.75 -37.36 24.54
C PRO A 58 1.44 -38.85 24.36
N LYS A 59 0.23 -39.21 23.90
CA LYS A 59 -0.16 -40.61 23.63
C LYS A 59 0.23 -41.07 22.22
N CYS A 60 -0.35 -40.46 21.18
CA CYS A 60 -0.17 -40.93 19.80
C CYS A 60 0.96 -40.23 19.04
N GLN A 61 1.62 -39.24 19.64
CA GLN A 61 2.69 -38.43 19.02
C GLN A 61 2.28 -37.64 17.77
N ALA A 62 0.99 -37.60 17.41
CA ALA A 62 0.48 -36.78 16.32
C ALA A 62 0.84 -35.30 16.55
N SER A 63 1.28 -34.63 15.48
CA SER A 63 1.70 -33.23 15.55
C SER A 63 0.54 -32.30 15.28
N PHE A 64 0.27 -31.39 16.22
CA PHE A 64 -0.77 -30.39 16.12
C PHE A 64 -0.16 -28.99 16.05
N THR A 65 -0.89 -28.06 15.45
CA THR A 65 -0.54 -26.64 15.39
C THR A 65 -1.77 -25.84 15.79
N ALA A 66 -1.66 -25.08 16.88
CA ALA A 66 -2.74 -24.22 17.37
C ALA A 66 -2.29 -22.75 17.39
N SER A 67 -3.25 -21.82 17.45
CA SER A 67 -2.95 -20.42 17.68
C SER A 67 -2.48 -20.20 19.12
N LEU A 68 -1.56 -19.26 19.35
CA LEU A 68 -1.14 -18.92 20.72
C LEU A 68 -2.30 -18.41 21.58
N ASN A 69 -3.37 -17.88 20.97
CA ASN A 69 -4.57 -17.45 21.70
C ASN A 69 -5.33 -18.63 22.35
N ASP A 70 -5.19 -19.84 21.81
CA ASP A 70 -5.82 -21.07 22.30
C ASP A 70 -4.99 -21.77 23.38
N ALA A 71 -3.80 -21.23 23.71
CA ALA A 71 -3.00 -21.75 24.82
C ALA A 71 -3.79 -21.71 26.13
N GLY A 72 -3.78 -22.84 26.86
CA GLY A 72 -4.56 -23.04 28.08
C GLY A 72 -5.96 -23.63 27.87
N LYS A 73 -6.47 -23.70 26.63
CA LYS A 73 -7.75 -24.37 26.36
C LYS A 73 -7.60 -25.90 26.38
N ARG A 74 -8.67 -26.60 26.78
CA ARG A 74 -8.75 -28.06 26.69
C ARG A 74 -9.18 -28.46 25.28
N GLU A 75 -8.40 -29.32 24.64
CA GLU A 75 -8.72 -29.92 23.35
C GLU A 75 -8.66 -31.44 23.44
N MET A 76 -9.27 -32.11 22.46
CA MET A 76 -9.28 -33.56 22.35
C MET A 76 -8.50 -33.98 21.11
N CYS A 77 -7.55 -34.89 21.29
CA CYS A 77 -6.82 -35.50 20.19
C CYS A 77 -7.71 -36.54 19.48
N GLU A 78 -7.43 -36.83 18.20
CA GLU A 78 -8.09 -37.92 17.44
C GLU A 78 -7.96 -39.29 18.13
N CYS A 79 -6.92 -39.50 18.95
CA CYS A 79 -6.78 -40.70 19.77
C CYS A 79 -7.67 -40.72 21.03
N GLY A 80 -8.56 -39.73 21.21
CA GLY A 80 -9.43 -39.58 22.38
C GLY A 80 -8.75 -38.99 23.63
N TYR A 81 -7.46 -38.61 23.55
CA TYR A 81 -6.77 -38.01 24.70
C TYR A 81 -7.13 -36.54 24.86
N HIS A 82 -7.63 -36.15 26.03
CA HIS A 82 -7.81 -34.74 26.40
C HIS A 82 -6.50 -34.14 26.88
N TYR A 83 -6.13 -32.98 26.34
CA TYR A 83 -4.93 -32.26 26.72
C TYR A 83 -5.20 -30.76 26.79
N ILE A 84 -4.33 -30.04 27.50
CA ILE A 84 -4.33 -28.58 27.54
C ILE A 84 -3.30 -28.09 26.52
N VAL A 85 -3.70 -27.17 25.64
CA VAL A 85 -2.80 -26.59 24.64
C VAL A 85 -1.65 -25.86 25.36
N PRO A 86 -0.38 -26.24 25.12
CA PRO A 86 0.77 -25.61 25.79
C PRO A 86 1.01 -24.18 25.28
N GLY A 87 1.77 -23.37 26.04
CA GLY A 87 2.14 -21.99 25.65
C GLY A 87 1.48 -20.87 26.48
N GLY A 88 0.91 -21.20 27.65
CA GLY A 88 0.23 -20.22 28.50
C GLY A 88 1.16 -19.13 29.04
N GLU A 89 2.41 -19.48 29.37
CA GLU A 89 3.41 -18.50 29.82
C GLU A 89 3.81 -17.53 28.71
N GLU A 90 4.00 -18.02 27.48
CA GLU A 90 4.31 -17.18 26.33
C GLU A 90 3.14 -16.27 25.94
N LYS A 91 1.91 -16.75 26.08
CA LYS A 91 0.71 -15.94 25.92
C LYS A 91 0.70 -14.78 26.93
N ALA A 92 0.91 -15.08 28.21
CA ALA A 92 0.98 -14.05 29.26
C ALA A 92 2.08 -13.02 28.99
N LYS A 93 3.29 -13.45 28.61
CA LYS A 93 4.40 -12.55 28.23
C LYS A 93 4.07 -11.69 27.01
N LEU A 94 3.35 -12.23 26.03
CA LEU A 94 2.96 -11.49 24.84
C LEU A 94 1.87 -10.45 25.15
N GLU A 95 0.91 -10.78 26.01
CA GLU A 95 -0.13 -9.86 26.48
C GLU A 95 0.47 -8.73 27.31
N GLU A 96 1.42 -9.03 28.20
CA GLU A 96 2.17 -8.03 28.96
C GLU A 96 2.95 -7.08 28.03
N GLN A 97 3.66 -7.61 27.02
CA GLN A 97 4.36 -6.79 26.02
C GLN A 97 3.41 -5.92 25.19
N ARG A 98 2.21 -6.42 24.87
CA ARG A 98 1.20 -5.64 24.13
C ARG A 98 0.64 -4.52 25.01
N ALA A 99 0.34 -4.81 26.28
CA ALA A 99 -0.13 -3.81 27.23
C ALA A 99 0.93 -2.72 27.48
N ALA A 100 2.21 -3.09 27.64
CA ALA A 100 3.30 -2.14 27.79
C ALA A 100 3.43 -1.21 26.57
N LYS A 101 3.41 -1.76 25.35
CA LYS A 101 3.46 -0.96 24.11
C LYS A 101 2.25 -0.04 23.92
N GLN A 102 1.07 -0.49 24.35
CA GLN A 102 -0.13 0.35 24.29
C GLN A 102 0.01 1.55 25.23
N ARG A 103 0.52 1.35 26.45
CA ARG A 103 0.81 2.45 27.40
C ARG A 103 1.84 3.44 26.84
N GLU A 104 2.95 2.94 26.28
CA GLU A 104 3.96 3.79 25.64
C GLU A 104 3.38 4.61 24.48
N THR A 105 2.53 4.00 23.64
CA THR A 105 1.90 4.69 22.51
C THR A 105 0.90 5.75 22.98
N GLU A 106 0.17 5.48 24.06
CA GLU A 106 -0.79 6.44 24.62
C GLU A 106 -0.09 7.64 25.29
N GLU A 107 1.01 7.40 26.00
CA GLU A 107 1.86 8.47 26.55
C GLU A 107 2.52 9.32 25.46
N GLN A 108 2.96 8.70 24.35
CA GLN A 108 3.47 9.43 23.18
C GLN A 108 2.40 10.29 22.52
N LYS A 109 1.15 9.81 22.43
CA LYS A 109 0.05 10.59 21.90
C LYS A 109 -0.33 11.78 22.79
N LYS A 110 -0.33 11.60 24.12
CA LYS A 110 -0.59 12.69 25.08
C LYS A 110 0.49 13.79 24.98
N SER A 111 1.76 13.40 24.98
CA SER A 111 2.87 14.34 24.87
C SER A 111 2.99 15.05 23.50
N GLN A 112 2.44 14.49 22.43
CA GLN A 112 2.32 15.18 21.14
C GLN A 112 1.10 16.11 21.06
N GLY A 113 -0.03 15.74 21.69
CA GLY A 113 -1.24 16.55 21.71
C GLY A 113 -1.04 17.92 22.36
N ASP A 114 -0.31 17.97 23.48
CA ASP A 114 -0.04 19.22 24.20
C ASP A 114 0.81 20.20 23.37
N LYS A 115 1.73 19.69 22.55
CA LYS A 115 2.57 20.55 21.69
C LYS A 115 1.83 21.15 20.51
N THR A 116 0.81 20.45 20.00
CA THR A 116 0.00 20.96 18.88
C THR A 116 -0.99 22.02 19.36
N HIS A 117 -1.52 21.90 20.58
CA HIS A 117 -2.47 22.88 21.11
C HIS A 117 -1.83 24.23 21.48
N GLU A 118 -0.51 24.28 21.72
CA GLU A 118 0.20 25.54 22.02
C GLU A 118 0.56 26.34 20.76
N GLN A 119 0.55 25.72 19.57
CA GLN A 119 0.82 26.40 18.29
C GLN A 119 -0.43 26.92 17.56
N GLU A 120 -1.62 26.62 18.05
CA GLU A 120 -2.89 27.10 17.50
C GLU A 120 -3.57 28.14 18.40
N MET A 121 -2.76 28.93 19.13
CA MET A 121 -3.26 30.21 19.64
C MET A 121 -3.56 31.11 18.43
N PRO A 122 -4.81 31.58 18.26
CA PRO A 122 -5.19 32.45 17.17
C PRO A 122 -4.36 33.73 17.23
N LEU A 123 -3.42 33.88 16.30
CA LEU A 123 -2.96 35.21 15.94
C LEU A 123 -4.19 35.91 15.37
N ASP A 124 -4.65 36.93 16.11
CA ASP A 124 -5.72 37.83 15.69
C ASP A 124 -5.60 38.14 14.19
N PRO A 125 -6.69 38.00 13.40
CA PRO A 125 -6.69 38.47 12.03
C PRO A 125 -6.56 39.98 12.07
N PHE A 126 -5.31 40.44 12.03
CA PHE A 126 -4.96 41.84 11.95
C PHE A 126 -5.69 42.42 10.74
N LEU A 127 -6.58 43.36 11.05
CA LEU A 127 -7.30 44.21 10.13
C LEU A 127 -6.36 44.79 9.06
N GLN A 128 -6.23 44.11 7.93
CA GLN A 128 -5.80 44.72 6.68
C GLN A 128 -7.04 45.26 5.98
N SER A 129 -7.41 46.46 6.41
CA SER A 129 -8.29 47.37 5.68
C SER A 129 -7.65 47.71 4.33
N SER A 130 -7.97 46.92 3.31
CA SER A 130 -7.75 47.30 1.92
C SER A 130 -8.81 48.34 1.50
N PRO A 131 -8.43 49.38 0.73
CA PRO A 131 -9.37 50.36 0.21
C PRO A 131 -10.36 49.73 -0.79
N PRO A 132 -11.56 50.31 -0.96
CA PRO A 132 -12.61 49.74 -1.80
C PRO A 132 -12.19 49.83 -3.27
N THR A 133 -11.81 48.69 -3.85
CA THR A 133 -11.66 48.56 -5.30
C THR A 133 -13.05 48.60 -5.93
N GLU A 134 -13.26 49.64 -6.72
CA GLU A 134 -14.43 49.89 -7.57
C GLU A 134 -14.76 48.65 -8.43
N PRO A 135 -16.01 48.13 -8.39
CA PRO A 135 -16.38 46.93 -9.11
C PRO A 135 -16.43 47.21 -10.63
N LYS A 136 -15.46 46.63 -11.35
CA LYS A 136 -15.44 46.59 -12.80
C LYS A 136 -16.64 45.75 -13.31
N PRO A 137 -17.41 46.21 -14.31
CA PRO A 137 -18.58 45.50 -14.82
C PRO A 137 -18.21 44.09 -15.32
N ILE A 138 -18.84 43.08 -14.74
CA ILE A 138 -18.72 41.69 -15.20
C ILE A 138 -19.47 41.58 -16.54
N PRO A 139 -18.81 41.19 -17.65
CA PRO A 139 -19.51 40.88 -18.89
C PRO A 139 -20.43 39.67 -18.67
N ALA A 140 -21.66 39.79 -19.13
CA ALA A 140 -22.70 38.77 -18.97
C ALA A 140 -22.20 37.39 -19.43
N PRO A 141 -22.51 36.31 -18.69
CA PRO A 141 -22.16 34.96 -19.11
C PRO A 141 -22.87 34.62 -20.43
N PRO A 142 -22.19 33.93 -21.36
CA PRO A 142 -22.80 33.47 -22.60
C PRO A 142 -23.97 32.50 -22.31
N PRO A 143 -25.00 32.47 -23.18
CA PRO A 143 -26.18 31.63 -22.97
C PRO A 143 -25.79 30.15 -22.89
N GLU A 144 -26.24 29.50 -21.82
CA GLU A 144 -26.11 28.06 -21.60
C GLU A 144 -26.66 27.28 -22.82
N PRO A 145 -25.89 26.35 -23.40
CA PRO A 145 -26.42 25.44 -24.41
C PRO A 145 -27.42 24.49 -23.76
N SER A 146 -28.66 24.55 -24.24
CA SER A 146 -29.76 23.67 -23.84
C SER A 146 -29.33 22.21 -23.87
N ALA A 147 -29.35 21.56 -22.70
CA ALA A 147 -29.04 20.15 -22.58
C ALA A 147 -30.02 19.31 -23.43
N PRO A 148 -29.53 18.29 -24.16
CA PRO A 148 -30.41 17.37 -24.87
C PRO A 148 -31.23 16.54 -23.88
N PHE A 149 -32.55 16.53 -24.12
CA PHE A 149 -33.54 15.77 -23.38
C PHE A 149 -33.23 14.26 -23.44
N VAL A 150 -32.84 13.68 -22.30
CA VAL A 150 -32.67 12.23 -22.15
C VAL A 150 -33.99 11.65 -21.63
N PRO A 151 -34.68 10.78 -22.38
CA PRO A 151 -35.89 10.13 -21.88
C PRO A 151 -35.55 9.14 -20.75
N PRO A 152 -36.46 8.93 -19.79
CA PRO A 152 -36.25 8.03 -18.66
C PRO A 152 -36.13 6.56 -19.11
N PRO A 153 -35.33 5.73 -18.42
CA PRO A 153 -35.23 4.31 -18.70
C PRO A 153 -36.54 3.59 -18.34
N SER A 154 -37.03 2.79 -19.27
CA SER A 154 -38.22 1.93 -19.12
C SER A 154 -38.01 0.88 -18.03
N ASP A 155 -39.02 0.71 -17.18
CA ASP A 155 -39.06 -0.27 -16.09
C ASP A 155 -38.83 -1.72 -16.55
N PRO A 156 -38.19 -2.57 -15.73
CA PRO A 156 -38.03 -3.99 -16.02
C PRO A 156 -39.34 -4.77 -15.85
N VAL A 157 -39.68 -5.53 -16.89
CA VAL A 157 -40.78 -6.49 -16.94
C VAL A 157 -40.57 -7.62 -15.92
N PRO A 158 -41.57 -7.97 -15.08
CA PRO A 158 -41.47 -9.14 -14.19
C PRO A 158 -41.65 -10.46 -14.97
N PRO A 159 -40.96 -11.55 -14.60
CA PRO A 159 -41.15 -12.84 -15.22
C PRO A 159 -42.50 -13.47 -14.82
N ILE A 160 -43.17 -13.97 -15.84
CA ILE A 160 -44.44 -14.69 -15.83
C ILE A 160 -44.30 -15.95 -14.96
N ALA A 161 -45.13 -16.04 -13.92
CA ALA A 161 -45.37 -17.26 -13.16
C ALA A 161 -46.36 -18.15 -13.93
N SER A 162 -45.89 -19.33 -14.32
CA SER A 162 -46.73 -20.41 -14.85
C SER A 162 -46.66 -21.59 -13.88
N GLY A 163 -47.74 -21.84 -13.13
CA GLY A 163 -48.01 -23.16 -12.53
C GLY A 163 -48.39 -24.20 -13.61
N PRO A 164 -48.71 -25.47 -13.27
CA PRO A 164 -49.86 -25.77 -12.40
C PRO A 164 -49.82 -27.07 -11.52
N ALA A 165 -50.83 -27.16 -10.64
CA ALA A 165 -51.63 -28.33 -10.20
C ALA A 165 -50.95 -29.55 -9.53
N VAL A 166 -51.16 -29.82 -8.22
CA VAL A 166 -52.25 -30.62 -7.58
C VAL A 166 -52.18 -32.11 -7.97
N ALA A 167 -51.88 -33.07 -7.07
CA ALA A 167 -52.79 -33.70 -6.08
C ALA A 167 -52.03 -34.77 -5.21
N PRO A 168 -52.70 -35.65 -4.44
CA PRO A 168 -53.00 -35.52 -3.01
C PRO A 168 -52.25 -36.53 -2.11
N ALA A 169 -52.38 -36.31 -0.80
CA ALA A 169 -51.96 -37.23 0.26
C ALA A 169 -52.61 -38.64 0.14
N PRO A 170 -52.00 -39.66 0.76
CA PRO A 170 -52.73 -40.25 1.89
C PRO A 170 -51.87 -40.65 3.11
N ALA A 171 -52.55 -40.58 4.25
CA ALA A 171 -52.53 -41.53 5.36
C ALA A 171 -51.21 -41.87 6.08
N ALA A 172 -51.10 -41.28 7.28
CA ALA A 172 -50.81 -41.94 8.55
C ALA A 172 -50.18 -43.34 8.53
N ALA A 173 -48.91 -43.42 8.95
CA ALA A 173 -48.34 -44.62 9.56
C ALA A 173 -47.32 -44.23 10.65
N ALA A 174 -47.71 -44.54 11.89
CA ALA A 174 -46.94 -44.92 13.08
C ALA A 174 -45.61 -44.22 13.49
N PRO A 175 -45.39 -43.97 14.80
CA PRO A 175 -44.12 -43.49 15.34
C PRO A 175 -43.10 -44.63 15.46
N THR A 176 -42.24 -44.80 14.46
CA THR A 176 -41.06 -45.66 14.54
C THR A 176 -39.84 -44.85 14.97
N ALA A 177 -39.46 -45.04 16.24
CA ALA A 177 -38.13 -44.95 16.85
C ALA A 177 -37.26 -43.69 16.61
N PRO A 178 -36.53 -43.21 17.64
CA PRO A 178 -35.49 -42.19 17.45
C PRO A 178 -34.36 -42.78 16.60
N GLY A 179 -34.46 -42.57 15.29
CA GLY A 179 -33.38 -42.78 14.35
C GLY A 179 -32.23 -41.88 14.76
N PHE A 180 -31.16 -42.50 15.24
CA PHE A 180 -29.88 -41.89 15.49
C PHE A 180 -29.41 -41.27 14.17
N VAL A 181 -29.68 -39.98 13.96
CA VAL A 181 -29.06 -39.21 12.88
C VAL A 181 -27.59 -39.14 13.27
N PRO A 182 -26.67 -39.85 12.60
CA PRO A 182 -25.27 -39.67 12.90
C PRO A 182 -24.97 -38.20 12.60
N GLU A 183 -24.64 -37.45 13.65
CA GLU A 183 -24.12 -36.10 13.54
C GLU A 183 -22.84 -36.22 12.71
N VAL A 184 -22.97 -36.00 11.40
CA VAL A 184 -21.87 -36.01 10.45
C VAL A 184 -21.02 -34.79 10.82
N LYS A 185 -20.09 -34.99 11.75
CA LYS A 185 -19.00 -34.08 12.07
C LYS A 185 -18.07 -34.05 10.86
N THR A 186 -18.47 -33.34 9.81
CA THR A 186 -17.60 -32.91 8.72
C THR A 186 -16.69 -31.78 9.21
N SER A 187 -16.00 -31.98 10.34
CA SER A 187 -14.79 -31.20 10.65
C SER A 187 -13.62 -31.80 9.86
N ARG A 188 -13.76 -31.97 8.54
CA ARG A 188 -12.58 -32.07 7.68
C ARG A 188 -12.03 -30.66 7.63
N THR A 189 -11.16 -30.35 8.58
CA THR A 189 -10.17 -29.29 8.45
C THR A 189 -9.45 -29.53 7.15
N TYR A 190 -9.92 -28.87 6.10
CA TYR A 190 -9.30 -28.85 4.80
C TYR A 190 -7.90 -28.30 5.06
N LYS A 191 -6.90 -29.19 5.04
CA LYS A 191 -5.51 -28.76 4.95
C LYS A 191 -5.48 -27.86 3.74
N ARG A 192 -5.40 -26.56 3.99
CA ARG A 192 -5.19 -25.52 2.99
C ARG A 192 -3.87 -25.87 2.34
N ASN A 193 -3.90 -26.77 1.36
CA ASN A 193 -2.78 -27.08 0.51
C ASN A 193 -2.59 -25.82 -0.32
N GLU A 194 -1.74 -24.95 0.20
CA GLU A 194 -1.28 -23.75 -0.46
C GLU A 194 -0.82 -24.17 -1.85
N TYR A 195 -1.58 -23.81 -2.88
CA TYR A 195 -1.20 -24.08 -4.26
C TYR A 195 0.19 -23.47 -4.48
N PRO A 196 1.25 -24.28 -4.63
CA PRO A 196 2.61 -23.76 -4.74
C PRO A 196 2.74 -22.88 -5.98
N ALA A 197 1.98 -23.19 -7.04
CA ALA A 197 1.88 -22.39 -8.26
C ALA A 197 1.39 -20.96 -7.99
N LEU A 198 0.37 -20.77 -7.16
CA LEU A 198 -0.16 -19.43 -6.86
C LEU A 198 0.85 -18.59 -6.06
N THR A 199 1.60 -19.24 -5.18
CA THR A 199 2.66 -18.60 -4.41
C THR A 199 3.79 -18.14 -5.32
N ILE A 200 4.18 -18.97 -6.30
CA ILE A 200 5.18 -18.62 -7.32
C ILE A 200 4.70 -17.42 -8.14
N VAL A 201 3.46 -17.43 -8.64
CA VAL A 201 2.91 -16.31 -9.42
C VAL A 201 2.91 -15.01 -8.62
N ARG A 202 2.52 -15.03 -7.34
CA ARG A 202 2.59 -13.84 -6.47
C ARG A 202 4.01 -13.33 -6.30
N VAL A 203 4.97 -14.24 -6.05
CA VAL A 203 6.38 -13.85 -5.90
C VAL A 203 6.90 -13.23 -7.19
N VAL A 204 6.57 -13.80 -8.36
CA VAL A 204 6.96 -13.24 -9.67
C VAL A 204 6.36 -11.87 -9.89
N LEU A 205 5.06 -11.67 -9.61
CA LEU A 205 4.41 -10.36 -9.73
C LEU A 205 5.02 -9.32 -8.79
N LEU A 206 5.35 -9.70 -7.56
CA LEU A 206 6.02 -8.80 -6.61
C LEU A 206 7.46 -8.45 -7.06
N MET A 207 8.18 -9.40 -7.68
CA MET A 207 9.50 -9.14 -8.25
C MET A 207 9.41 -8.16 -9.43
N ILE A 208 8.42 -8.33 -10.33
CA ILE A 208 8.19 -7.40 -11.45
C ILE A 208 7.82 -6.01 -10.93
N ALA A 209 6.93 -5.91 -9.95
CA ALA A 209 6.58 -4.64 -9.30
C ALA A 209 7.80 -3.98 -8.66
N GLY A 210 8.65 -4.77 -7.98
CA GLY A 210 9.91 -4.29 -7.41
C GLY A 210 10.87 -3.72 -8.46
N LEU A 211 11.03 -4.42 -9.59
CA LEU A 211 11.86 -3.95 -10.70
C LEU A 211 11.32 -2.65 -11.32
N ALA A 212 9.99 -2.52 -11.46
CA ALA A 212 9.36 -1.30 -11.95
C ALA A 212 9.64 -0.09 -11.03
N VAL A 213 9.54 -0.29 -9.71
CA VAL A 213 9.87 0.75 -8.72
C VAL A 213 11.35 1.15 -8.77
N VAL A 214 12.26 0.17 -8.92
CA VAL A 214 13.69 0.45 -9.05
C VAL A 214 13.98 1.24 -10.33
N GLN A 215 13.39 0.84 -11.46
CA GLN A 215 13.55 1.55 -12.73
C GLN A 215 13.01 2.99 -12.61
N TRP A 216 11.86 3.18 -11.96
CA TRP A 216 11.28 4.49 -11.68
C TRP A 216 12.21 5.38 -10.83
N MET A 217 12.80 4.83 -9.77
CA MET A 217 13.78 5.53 -8.94
C MET A 217 15.00 5.97 -9.76
N VAL A 218 15.52 5.08 -10.61
CA VAL A 218 16.68 5.40 -11.47
C VAL A 218 16.35 6.55 -12.42
N VAL A 219 15.21 6.49 -13.12
CA VAL A 219 14.79 7.57 -14.02
C VAL A 219 14.64 8.89 -13.27
N SER A 220 14.04 8.86 -12.08
CA SER A 220 13.84 10.06 -11.25
C SER A 220 15.16 10.70 -10.79
N VAL A 221 16.15 9.87 -10.44
CA VAL A 221 17.49 10.39 -10.07
C VAL A 221 18.19 11.00 -11.28
N PHE A 222 18.08 10.39 -12.46
CA PHE A 222 18.67 10.93 -13.69
C PHE A 222 18.00 12.24 -14.12
N THR A 223 16.68 12.36 -14.01
CA THR A 223 15.98 13.62 -14.35
C THR A 223 16.35 14.76 -13.40
N VAL A 224 16.43 14.49 -12.09
CA VAL A 224 16.88 15.50 -11.10
C VAL A 224 18.34 15.89 -11.35
N ALA A 225 19.23 14.93 -11.62
CA ALA A 225 20.62 15.22 -11.92
C ALA A 225 20.77 16.07 -13.20
N ALA A 226 19.97 15.78 -14.23
CA ALA A 226 19.94 16.58 -15.46
C ALA A 226 19.43 18.00 -15.20
N ALA A 227 18.40 18.16 -14.37
CA ALA A 227 17.86 19.47 -13.98
C ALA A 227 18.90 20.31 -13.20
N ILE A 228 19.62 19.69 -12.26
CA ILE A 228 20.68 20.38 -11.51
C ILE A 228 21.80 20.84 -12.45
N ASN A 229 22.26 19.96 -13.35
CA ASN A 229 23.29 20.32 -14.33
C ASN A 229 22.84 21.43 -15.28
N ALA A 230 21.55 21.44 -15.67
CA ALA A 230 20.98 22.50 -16.49
C ALA A 230 20.91 23.84 -15.73
N SER A 231 20.57 23.82 -14.44
CA SER A 231 20.50 25.02 -13.61
C SER A 231 21.88 25.67 -13.37
N ALA A 232 22.93 24.87 -13.18
CA ALA A 232 24.29 25.37 -12.99
C ALA A 232 24.85 26.07 -14.25
N ALA A 233 24.32 25.74 -15.44
CA ALA A 233 24.74 26.37 -16.69
C ALA A 233 24.10 27.75 -16.93
N ASN A 234 23.17 28.20 -16.07
CA ASN A 234 22.41 29.43 -16.27
C ASN A 234 22.98 30.66 -15.53
N GLU A 235 23.97 30.49 -14.63
CA GLU A 235 24.56 31.60 -13.87
C GLU A 235 25.54 32.47 -14.68
N GLN A 236 25.87 32.11 -15.92
CA GLN A 236 26.72 32.91 -16.80
C GLN A 236 25.92 33.69 -17.85
N ALA A 237 24.71 34.15 -17.50
CA ALA A 237 24.00 35.08 -18.36
C ALA A 237 24.82 36.38 -18.45
N VAL A 238 25.34 36.68 -19.64
CA VAL A 238 26.03 37.93 -19.93
C VAL A 238 25.02 39.06 -19.75
N GLU A 239 25.20 39.90 -18.72
CA GLU A 239 24.35 41.07 -18.53
C GLU A 239 24.52 42.01 -19.71
N LEU A 240 23.47 42.15 -20.53
CA LEU A 240 23.45 43.14 -21.60
C LEU A 240 23.44 44.53 -20.97
N PRO A 241 24.27 45.48 -21.45
CA PRO A 241 24.21 46.85 -20.98
C PRO A 241 22.80 47.40 -21.15
N ALA A 242 22.29 48.13 -20.16
CA ALA A 242 20.91 48.64 -20.14
C ALA A 242 20.52 49.44 -21.41
N GLU A 243 21.49 50.06 -22.09
CA GLU A 243 21.30 50.83 -23.32
C GLU A 243 20.96 49.99 -24.56
N LEU A 244 21.26 48.69 -24.54
CA LEU A 244 20.98 47.77 -25.65
C LEU A 244 19.69 46.97 -25.45
N VAL A 245 19.06 47.06 -24.28
CA VAL A 245 17.83 46.33 -23.98
C VAL A 245 16.68 46.87 -24.85
N GLY A 246 16.12 46.01 -25.71
CA GLY A 246 14.97 46.34 -26.55
C GLY A 246 15.29 46.92 -27.93
N ARG A 247 16.57 47.04 -28.32
CA ARG A 247 16.96 47.38 -29.70
C ARG A 247 17.02 46.14 -30.58
N SER A 248 16.66 46.30 -31.86
CA SER A 248 16.70 45.20 -32.83
C SER A 248 18.08 45.07 -33.47
N VAL A 249 18.46 43.85 -33.88
CA VAL A 249 19.70 43.60 -34.66
C VAL A 249 19.75 44.42 -35.97
N PHE A 250 18.59 44.89 -36.45
CA PHE A 250 18.43 45.61 -37.72
C PHE A 250 18.45 47.13 -37.59
N ASP A 251 18.57 47.68 -36.39
CA ASP A 251 18.59 49.13 -36.19
C ASP A 251 19.84 49.76 -36.83
N ALA A 252 19.62 50.83 -37.61
CA ALA A 252 20.64 51.45 -38.45
C ALA A 252 21.79 52.08 -37.65
N ASP A 253 21.51 52.53 -36.42
CA ASP A 253 22.44 53.28 -35.58
C ASP A 253 23.39 52.38 -34.74
N LEU A 254 23.32 51.05 -34.87
CA LEU A 254 24.21 50.16 -34.13
C LEU A 254 25.53 49.88 -34.83
N THR A 255 26.60 50.01 -34.05
CA THR A 255 27.94 49.56 -34.44
C THR A 255 27.98 48.04 -34.64
N GLN A 256 28.89 47.57 -35.49
CA GLN A 256 29.01 46.15 -35.81
C GLN A 256 29.25 45.26 -34.57
N THR A 257 30.00 45.76 -33.59
CA THR A 257 30.26 45.07 -32.31
C THR A 257 28.99 44.96 -31.46
N GLN A 258 28.14 45.98 -31.44
CA GLN A 258 26.85 45.90 -30.73
C GLN A 258 25.89 44.93 -31.40
N ARG A 259 25.89 44.83 -32.74
CA ARG A 259 25.08 43.84 -33.45
C ARG A 259 25.51 42.41 -33.13
N GLU A 260 26.82 42.16 -33.04
CA GLU A 260 27.37 40.86 -32.66
C GLU A 260 26.97 40.48 -31.23
N LEU A 261 27.03 41.42 -30.28
CA LEU A 261 26.59 41.21 -28.90
C LEU A 261 25.07 40.93 -28.78
N ILE A 262 24.24 41.64 -29.55
CA ILE A 262 22.79 41.38 -29.56
C ILE A 262 22.50 40.01 -30.17
N ALA A 263 23.16 39.65 -31.28
CA ALA A 263 22.99 38.34 -31.91
C ALA A 263 23.43 37.19 -30.97
N GLU A 264 24.54 37.36 -30.25
CA GLU A 264 25.00 36.39 -29.26
C GLU A 264 24.01 36.24 -28.12
N HIS A 265 23.47 37.35 -27.58
CA HIS A 265 22.45 37.34 -26.54
C HIS A 265 21.11 36.73 -27.01
N GLU A 266 20.65 37.03 -28.22
CA GLU A 266 19.46 36.39 -28.81
C GLU A 266 19.65 34.88 -28.98
N SER A 267 20.85 34.44 -29.40
CA SER A 267 21.16 33.01 -29.50
C SER A 267 21.16 32.31 -28.13
N GLN A 268 21.68 32.98 -27.09
CA GLN A 268 21.70 32.46 -25.72
C GLN A 268 20.29 32.40 -25.12
N THR A 269 19.45 33.42 -25.36
CA THR A 269 18.06 33.44 -24.89
C THR A 269 17.18 32.39 -25.57
N MET A 270 17.40 32.12 -26.87
CA MET A 270 16.74 30.99 -27.53
C MET A 270 17.20 29.65 -26.95
N GLN A 271 18.48 29.47 -26.65
CA GLN A 271 18.96 28.23 -26.03
C GLN A 271 18.40 28.02 -24.62
N THR A 272 18.26 29.07 -23.81
CA THR A 272 17.65 28.97 -22.48
C THR A 272 16.15 28.67 -22.57
N ALA A 273 15.43 29.25 -23.54
CA ALA A 273 14.03 28.91 -23.80
C ALA A 273 13.85 27.43 -24.21
N VAL A 274 14.70 26.92 -25.12
CA VAL A 274 14.67 25.51 -25.55
C VAL A 274 15.02 24.57 -24.38
N ARG A 275 16.01 24.93 -23.55
CA ARG A 275 16.34 24.17 -22.33
C ARG A 275 15.19 24.17 -21.32
N GLY A 276 14.55 25.31 -21.09
CA GLY A 276 13.37 25.43 -20.23
C GLY A 276 12.22 24.55 -20.72
N GLY A 277 11.97 24.55 -22.03
CA GLY A 277 11.02 23.66 -22.67
C GLY A 277 11.35 22.18 -22.43
N ALA A 278 12.60 21.77 -22.66
CA ALA A 278 13.03 20.39 -22.45
C ALA A 278 12.86 19.91 -20.99
N VAL A 279 13.11 20.78 -20.01
CA VAL A 279 12.89 20.48 -18.59
C VAL A 279 11.40 20.31 -18.28
N MET A 280 10.54 21.20 -18.81
CA MET A 280 9.09 21.10 -18.63
C MET A 280 8.50 19.86 -19.28
N PHE A 281 8.88 19.54 -20.52
CA PHE A 281 8.48 18.30 -21.19
C PHE A 281 9.00 17.06 -20.45
N GLY A 282 10.21 17.13 -19.90
CA GLY A 282 10.77 16.07 -19.05
C GLY A 282 9.96 15.86 -17.77
N LEU A 283 9.53 16.94 -17.11
CA LEU A 283 8.68 16.90 -15.93
C LEU A 283 7.30 16.31 -16.23
N ILE A 284 6.66 16.75 -17.32
CA ILE A 284 5.35 16.22 -17.75
C ILE A 284 5.48 14.74 -18.14
N GLY A 285 6.50 14.38 -18.91
CA GLY A 285 6.77 12.97 -19.25
C GLY A 285 7.02 12.12 -18.00
N TRP A 286 7.71 12.68 -17.00
CA TRP A 286 7.93 12.03 -15.72
C TRP A 286 6.62 11.82 -14.95
N THR A 287 5.77 12.84 -14.78
CA THR A 287 4.49 12.71 -14.07
C THR A 287 3.52 11.77 -14.74
N VAL A 288 3.47 11.74 -16.08
CA VAL A 288 2.65 10.78 -16.83
C VAL A 288 3.17 9.35 -16.60
N ASN A 289 4.49 9.15 -16.64
CA ASN A 289 5.08 7.85 -16.40
C ASN A 289 4.91 7.37 -14.93
N THR A 290 5.00 8.29 -13.96
CA THR A 290 4.76 7.96 -12.53
C THR A 290 3.30 7.54 -12.32
N PHE A 291 2.35 8.26 -12.94
CA PHE A 291 0.94 7.92 -12.88
C PHE A 291 0.63 6.58 -13.55
N ALA A 292 1.18 6.35 -14.75
CA ALA A 292 0.99 5.10 -15.48
C ALA A 292 1.54 3.89 -14.72
N THR A 293 2.72 4.02 -14.11
CA THR A 293 3.31 2.95 -13.28
C THR A 293 2.49 2.68 -12.02
N ALA A 294 1.97 3.72 -11.36
CA ALA A 294 1.08 3.55 -10.20
C ALA A 294 -0.21 2.82 -10.58
N VAL A 295 -0.86 3.22 -11.69
CA VAL A 295 -2.06 2.54 -12.22
C VAL A 295 -1.75 1.08 -12.55
N PHE A 296 -0.62 0.81 -13.19
CA PHE A 296 -0.20 -0.55 -13.54
C PHE A 296 -0.02 -1.44 -12.30
N VAL A 297 0.62 -0.93 -11.23
CA VAL A 297 0.76 -1.66 -9.96
C VAL A 297 -0.61 -1.93 -9.33
N CYS A 298 -1.51 -0.95 -9.31
CA CYS A 298 -2.87 -1.13 -8.81
C CYS A 298 -3.64 -2.21 -9.60
N LEU A 299 -3.51 -2.22 -10.93
CA LEU A 299 -4.13 -3.24 -11.79
C LEU A 299 -3.57 -4.64 -11.50
N ILE A 300 -2.25 -4.77 -11.30
CA ILE A 300 -1.65 -6.06 -10.93
C ILE A 300 -2.20 -6.57 -9.59
N VAL A 301 -2.31 -5.69 -8.58
CA VAL A 301 -2.85 -6.05 -7.27
C VAL A 301 -4.31 -6.47 -7.38
N ALA A 302 -5.13 -5.68 -8.08
CA ALA A 302 -6.54 -5.99 -8.32
C ALA A 302 -6.72 -7.33 -9.06
N PHE A 303 -5.92 -7.56 -10.10
CA PHE A 303 -5.93 -8.82 -10.86
C PHE A 303 -5.53 -10.02 -9.98
N SER A 304 -4.60 -9.83 -9.05
CA SER A 304 -4.20 -10.89 -8.12
C SER A 304 -5.31 -11.28 -7.14
N GLU A 305 -6.17 -10.34 -6.72
CA GLU A 305 -7.36 -10.62 -5.92
C GLU A 305 -8.47 -11.28 -6.77
N LEU A 306 -8.66 -10.83 -8.00
CA LEU A 306 -9.61 -11.44 -8.94
C LEU A 306 -9.28 -12.92 -9.20
N ILE A 307 -7.99 -13.24 -9.40
CA ILE A 307 -7.54 -14.63 -9.56
C ILE A 307 -7.87 -15.46 -8.33
N LYS A 308 -7.67 -14.94 -7.11
CA LYS A 308 -8.03 -15.67 -5.88
C LYS A 308 -9.52 -15.98 -5.86
N LEU A 309 -10.35 -14.98 -6.16
CA LEU A 309 -11.80 -15.11 -6.16
C LEU A 309 -12.28 -16.14 -7.19
N LEU A 310 -11.69 -16.14 -8.39
CA LEU A 310 -11.98 -17.15 -9.42
C LEU A 310 -11.61 -18.57 -8.97
N ILE A 311 -10.47 -18.74 -8.32
CA ILE A 311 -10.04 -20.04 -7.79
C ILE A 311 -10.98 -20.53 -6.68
N ASP A 312 -11.39 -19.63 -5.77
CA ASP A 312 -12.34 -19.98 -4.70
C ASP A 312 -13.70 -20.39 -5.27
N ILE A 313 -14.19 -19.70 -6.32
CA ILE A 313 -15.43 -20.08 -7.01
C ILE A 313 -15.31 -21.46 -7.68
N GLN A 314 -14.19 -21.74 -8.35
CA GLN A 314 -13.96 -23.05 -8.98
C GLN A 314 -13.89 -24.18 -7.95
N ALA A 315 -13.22 -23.95 -6.82
CA ALA A 315 -13.15 -24.93 -5.74
C ALA A 315 -14.55 -25.21 -5.16
N ASN A 316 -15.36 -24.16 -4.95
CA ASN A 316 -16.69 -24.32 -4.37
C ASN A 316 -17.67 -25.01 -5.32
N THR A 317 -17.60 -24.72 -6.63
CA THR A 317 -18.43 -25.38 -7.65
C THR A 317 -18.08 -26.85 -7.83
N GLN A 318 -16.81 -27.24 -7.73
CA GLN A 318 -16.42 -28.65 -7.74
C GLN A 318 -16.92 -29.38 -6.48
N HIS A 319 -16.91 -28.72 -5.32
CA HIS A 319 -17.44 -29.29 -4.09
C HIS A 319 -18.96 -29.50 -4.11
N THR A 320 -19.72 -28.56 -4.68
CA THR A 320 -21.18 -28.76 -4.84
C THR A 320 -21.48 -29.84 -5.87
N ALA A 321 -20.75 -29.91 -6.98
CA ALA A 321 -20.93 -30.95 -7.99
C ALA A 321 -20.60 -32.36 -7.48
N ALA A 322 -19.65 -32.50 -6.56
CA ALA A 322 -19.28 -33.80 -5.98
C ALA A 322 -20.25 -34.29 -4.88
N ASN A 323 -21.06 -33.39 -4.31
CA ASN A 323 -22.03 -33.71 -3.26
C ASN A 323 -23.47 -33.81 -3.79
N ALA A 324 -23.70 -33.46 -5.05
CA ALA A 324 -24.96 -33.63 -5.77
C ALA A 324 -25.02 -35.02 -6.42
#